data_AF-A0A8S3RIM3-F1
#
_entry.id   AF-A0A8S3RIM3-F1
#
_cell.length_a   1.000
_cell.length_b   1.000
_cell.length_c   1.000
_cell.angle_alpha   90.00
_cell.angle_beta   90.00
_cell.angle_gamma   90.00
#
_symmetry.space_group_name_H-M   'P 1'
#
loop_
_entity.id
_entity.type
_entity.pdbx_description
1 polymer ?
#
loop_
_entity_poly.entity_id
_entity_poly.type
_entity_poly.pdbx_seq_one_letter_code
_entity_poly.pdbx_strand_id
1 'polypeptide(L)'
;MNILLYILQNVEEQEKLKTDFKESLQKVLRSEEKQKHFSKIYFVSNTCNTKHDVSVIEEIRNEISHHGLNKFCLDRDCPPKWLLFQQVLGKLEDNNVPISTTTRLSKIAEHVDIGIPPEKELKQCLQYFHDNGTLIYFEEENLKDYVILDPKWFVNAFRCLVSDKTEPTMDDSDDWKTLTETGELTDKLISDQFKKEPKSKFLRTNHIY
;
A
#
# COMPACT_ATOMS: atom_id res chain seq x y z
N MET A 1 -31.46 40.24 -14.09
CA MET A 1 -30.94 39.54 -15.29
C MET A 1 -29.41 39.52 -15.23
N ASN A 2 -28.80 38.76 -14.29
CA ASN A 2 -27.32 38.73 -14.13
C ASN A 2 -26.81 37.40 -13.53
N ILE A 3 -27.60 36.74 -12.68
CA ILE A 3 -27.24 35.46 -12.06
C ILE A 3 -27.16 34.32 -13.10
N LEU A 4 -28.10 34.28 -14.05
CA LEU A 4 -28.11 33.28 -15.13
C LEU A 4 -26.87 33.38 -16.04
N LEU A 5 -26.43 34.60 -16.38
CA LEU A 5 -25.22 34.83 -17.17
C LEU A 5 -23.95 34.38 -16.42
N TYR A 6 -23.86 34.67 -15.12
CA TYR A 6 -22.73 34.25 -14.29
C TYR A 6 -22.65 32.72 -14.11
N ILE A 7 -23.80 32.05 -13.93
CA ILE A 7 -23.87 30.59 -13.84
C ILE A 7 -23.44 29.95 -15.16
N LEU A 8 -23.92 30.47 -16.30
CA LEU A 8 -23.55 29.96 -17.62
C LEU A 8 -22.06 30.14 -17.92
N GLN A 9 -21.47 31.28 -17.58
CA GLN A 9 -20.02 31.51 -17.71
C GLN A 9 -19.19 30.54 -16.87
N ASN A 10 -19.61 30.25 -15.64
CA ASN A 10 -18.91 29.31 -14.75
C ASN A 10 -18.97 27.87 -15.31
N VAL A 11 -20.11 27.48 -15.91
CA VAL A 11 -20.24 26.16 -16.55
C VAL A 11 -19.35 26.05 -17.80
N GLU A 12 -19.33 27.07 -18.67
CA GLU A 12 -18.46 27.08 -19.85
C GLU A 12 -16.96 27.05 -19.48
N GLU A 13 -16.57 27.79 -18.44
CA GLU A 13 -15.20 27.80 -17.94
C GLU A 13 -14.78 26.42 -17.38
N GLN A 14 -15.67 25.75 -16.66
CA GLN A 14 -15.44 24.39 -16.17
C GLN A 14 -15.30 23.38 -17.31
N GLU A 15 -16.15 23.44 -18.33
CA GLU A 15 -16.05 22.54 -19.48
C GLU A 15 -14.78 22.78 -20.31
N LYS A 16 -14.36 24.04 -20.41
CA LYS A 16 -13.07 24.38 -21.04
C LYS A 16 -11.89 23.79 -20.26
N LEU A 17 -11.85 23.94 -18.93
CA LEU A 17 -10.79 23.36 -18.09
C LEU A 17 -10.73 21.84 -18.21
N LYS A 18 -11.88 21.15 -18.24
CA LYS A 18 -11.95 19.70 -18.46
C LYS A 18 -11.35 19.32 -19.81
N THR A 19 -11.61 20.12 -20.85
CA THR A 19 -11.12 19.88 -22.21
C THR A 19 -9.62 20.10 -22.31
N ASP A 20 -9.12 21.23 -21.80
CA ASP A 20 -7.70 21.57 -21.78
C ASP A 20 -6.88 20.53 -21.00
N PHE A 21 -7.43 20.00 -19.90
CA PHE A 21 -6.81 18.91 -19.14
C PHE A 21 -6.73 17.62 -19.95
N LYS A 22 -7.83 17.21 -20.62
CA LYS A 22 -7.85 16.00 -21.46
C LYS A 22 -6.81 16.07 -22.57
N GLU A 23 -6.72 17.20 -23.27
CA GLU A 23 -5.74 17.40 -24.34
C GLU A 23 -4.30 17.35 -23.81
N SER A 24 -4.05 18.00 -22.67
CA SER A 24 -2.73 17.99 -22.02
C SER A 24 -2.34 16.57 -21.59
N LEU A 25 -3.28 15.83 -21.00
CA LEU A 25 -3.05 14.45 -20.59
C LEU A 25 -2.79 13.54 -21.79
N GLN A 26 -3.54 13.67 -22.88
CA GLN A 26 -3.28 12.92 -24.11
C GLN A 26 -1.89 13.19 -24.70
N LYS A 27 -1.39 14.43 -24.60
CA LYS A 27 -0.01 14.76 -25.00
C LYS A 27 1.03 14.05 -24.14
N VAL A 28 0.78 13.85 -22.85
CA VAL A 28 1.66 13.10 -21.94
C VAL A 28 1.57 11.60 -22.18
N LEU A 29 0.38 11.08 -22.45
CA LEU A 29 0.11 9.67 -22.71
C LEU A 29 0.45 9.25 -24.15
N ARG A 30 1.29 9.99 -24.89
CA ARG A 30 1.63 9.69 -26.28
C ARG A 30 2.29 8.33 -26.51
N SER A 31 2.84 7.68 -25.47
CA SER A 31 3.39 6.33 -25.60
C SER A 31 2.30 5.26 -25.48
N GLU A 32 2.27 4.32 -26.43
CA GLU A 32 1.28 3.23 -26.46
C GLU A 32 1.26 2.41 -25.18
N GLU A 33 2.41 2.21 -24.52
CA GLU A 33 2.50 1.46 -23.27
C GLU A 33 1.72 2.11 -22.12
N LYS A 34 1.79 3.44 -21.97
CA LYS A 34 1.10 4.14 -20.88
C LYS A 34 -0.41 4.18 -21.12
N GLN A 35 -0.84 4.26 -22.38
CA GLN A 35 -2.27 4.24 -22.73
C GLN A 35 -2.93 2.91 -22.36
N LYS A 36 -2.22 1.78 -22.46
CA LYS A 36 -2.77 0.45 -22.11
C LYS A 36 -3.23 0.33 -20.65
N HIS A 37 -2.72 1.18 -19.77
CA HIS A 37 -3.10 1.21 -18.35
C HIS A 37 -4.21 2.24 -18.05
N PHE A 38 -4.69 2.97 -19.05
CA PHE A 38 -5.65 4.06 -18.87
C PHE A 38 -7.01 3.68 -19.48
N SER A 39 -8.05 3.59 -18.65
CA SER A 39 -9.40 3.22 -19.11
C SER A 39 -10.29 4.45 -19.36
N LYS A 40 -10.56 5.25 -18.31
CA LYS A 40 -11.50 6.38 -18.36
C LYS A 40 -11.07 7.52 -17.42
N ILE A 41 -11.60 8.73 -17.68
CA ILE A 41 -11.40 9.93 -16.87
C ILE A 41 -12.74 10.39 -16.29
N TYR A 42 -12.76 10.60 -14.99
CA TYR A 42 -13.92 11.14 -14.29
C TYR A 42 -13.58 12.49 -13.68
N PHE A 43 -14.48 13.46 -13.84
CA PHE A 43 -14.42 14.75 -13.16
C PHE A 43 -15.50 14.75 -12.09
N VAL A 44 -15.07 14.58 -10.84
CA VAL A 44 -15.96 14.46 -9.68
C VAL A 44 -15.50 15.41 -8.59
N SER A 45 -16.46 16.04 -7.92
CA SER A 45 -16.19 16.79 -6.70
C SER A 45 -16.38 15.90 -5.48
N ASN A 46 -15.34 15.75 -4.65
CA ASN A 46 -15.44 15.05 -3.37
C ASN A 46 -16.05 15.93 -2.24
N THR A 47 -16.39 17.19 -2.54
CA THR A 47 -16.93 18.15 -1.55
C THR A 47 -18.36 18.58 -1.86
N CYS A 48 -18.88 18.28 -3.05
CA CYS A 48 -20.22 18.65 -3.48
C CYS A 48 -21.05 17.39 -3.71
N ASN A 49 -22.21 17.28 -3.05
CA ASN A 49 -23.13 16.17 -3.25
C ASN A 49 -24.20 16.52 -4.30
N THR A 50 -23.78 16.87 -5.51
CA THR A 50 -24.73 17.16 -6.60
C THR A 50 -25.28 15.86 -7.19
N LYS A 51 -26.46 15.92 -7.83
CA LYS A 51 -27.03 14.76 -8.54
C LYS A 51 -26.08 14.22 -9.63
N HIS A 52 -25.31 15.11 -10.26
CA HIS A 52 -24.28 14.76 -11.22
C HIS A 52 -23.15 13.96 -10.57
N ASP A 53 -22.59 14.45 -9.45
CA ASP A 53 -21.49 13.77 -8.74
C ASP A 53 -21.92 12.38 -8.24
N VAL A 54 -23.14 12.24 -7.71
CA VAL A 54 -23.68 10.93 -7.31
C VAL A 54 -23.75 9.96 -8.49
N SER A 55 -24.19 10.43 -9.66
CA SER A 55 -24.25 9.61 -10.88
C SER A 55 -22.86 9.19 -11.37
N VAL A 56 -21.89 10.10 -11.34
CA VAL A 56 -20.50 9.82 -11.74
C VAL A 56 -19.85 8.83 -10.77
N ILE A 57 -20.07 8.99 -9.46
CA ILE A 57 -19.58 8.04 -8.45
C ILE A 57 -20.17 6.64 -8.68
N GLU A 58 -21.44 6.55 -9.05
CA GLU A 58 -22.07 5.26 -9.36
C GLU A 58 -21.49 4.64 -10.64
N GLU A 59 -21.18 5.44 -11.66
CA GLU A 59 -20.45 4.96 -12.84
C GLU A 59 -19.05 4.44 -12.48
N ILE A 60 -18.32 5.17 -11.63
CA ILE A 60 -17.00 4.73 -11.12
C ILE A 60 -17.15 3.38 -10.39
N ARG A 61 -18.15 3.22 -9.52
CA ARG A 61 -18.39 1.95 -8.82
C ARG A 61 -18.68 0.81 -9.78
N ASN A 62 -19.50 1.06 -10.81
CA ASN A 62 -19.82 0.06 -11.82
C ASN A 62 -18.59 -0.34 -12.63
N GLU A 63 -17.75 0.61 -13.04
CA GLU A 63 -16.49 0.30 -13.73
C GLU A 63 -15.50 -0.45 -12.85
N ILE A 64 -15.33 -0.04 -11.58
CA ILE A 64 -14.48 -0.76 -10.62
C ILE A 64 -15.00 -2.18 -10.43
N SER A 65 -16.32 -2.36 -10.32
CA SER A 65 -16.93 -3.68 -10.16
C SER A 65 -16.73 -4.53 -11.41
N HIS A 66 -16.98 -3.96 -12.59
CA HIS A 66 -16.80 -4.63 -13.87
C HIS A 66 -15.34 -5.06 -14.08
N HIS A 67 -14.37 -4.19 -13.81
CA HIS A 67 -12.95 -4.50 -14.00
C HIS A 67 -12.36 -5.33 -12.86
N GLY A 68 -12.74 -5.07 -11.62
CA GLY A 68 -12.25 -5.78 -10.43
C GLY A 68 -12.68 -7.24 -10.43
N LEU A 69 -13.96 -7.50 -10.72
CA LEU A 69 -14.48 -8.86 -10.79
C LEU A 69 -13.92 -9.61 -11.99
N ASN A 70 -13.82 -8.98 -13.18
CA ASN A 70 -13.41 -9.67 -14.40
C ASN A 70 -11.89 -9.86 -14.55
N LYS A 71 -11.05 -9.04 -13.90
CA LYS A 71 -9.61 -8.97 -14.21
C LYS A 71 -8.67 -9.31 -13.05
N PHE A 72 -9.11 -9.14 -11.79
CA PHE A 72 -8.22 -9.27 -10.63
C PHE A 72 -8.43 -10.55 -9.82
N CYS A 73 -9.62 -11.15 -9.85
CA CYS A 73 -9.94 -12.30 -8.99
C CYS A 73 -10.16 -13.63 -9.71
N LEU A 74 -10.47 -13.64 -11.02
CA LEU A 74 -10.98 -14.85 -11.68
C LEU A 74 -9.91 -15.79 -12.26
N ASP A 75 -8.69 -15.31 -12.51
CA ASP A 75 -7.69 -16.11 -13.25
C ASP A 75 -6.64 -16.79 -12.36
N ARG A 76 -6.70 -16.60 -11.03
CA ARG A 76 -5.78 -17.27 -10.09
C ARG A 76 -6.57 -18.16 -9.16
N ASP A 77 -6.47 -19.47 -9.36
CA ASP A 77 -6.95 -20.46 -8.41
C ASP A 77 -6.22 -20.24 -7.07
N CYS A 78 -6.97 -19.87 -6.03
CA CYS A 78 -6.48 -19.83 -4.65
C CYS A 78 -6.88 -21.13 -3.96
N PRO A 79 -5.93 -22.03 -3.65
CA PRO A 79 -6.22 -23.24 -2.90
C PRO A 79 -6.93 -22.93 -1.58
N PRO A 80 -8.02 -23.64 -1.21
CA PRO A 80 -8.76 -23.37 0.04
C PRO A 80 -7.89 -23.38 1.31
N LYS A 81 -6.85 -24.21 1.32
CA LYS A 81 -5.88 -24.26 2.42
C LYS A 81 -5.06 -22.98 2.59
N TRP A 82 -4.83 -22.22 1.51
CA TRP A 82 -4.19 -20.90 1.62
C TRP A 82 -5.11 -19.93 2.34
N LEU A 83 -6.42 -19.96 2.09
CA LEU A 83 -7.38 -19.13 2.83
C LEU A 83 -7.42 -19.50 4.32
N LEU A 84 -7.36 -20.78 4.68
CA LEU A 84 -7.25 -21.22 6.07
C LEU A 84 -5.96 -20.68 6.72
N PHE A 85 -4.84 -20.76 6.01
CA PHE A 85 -3.57 -20.21 6.47
C PHE A 85 -3.66 -18.70 6.67
N GLN A 86 -4.26 -17.95 5.73
CA GLN A 86 -4.48 -16.51 5.83
C GLN A 86 -5.30 -16.13 7.07
N GLN A 87 -6.35 -16.89 7.41
CA GLN A 87 -7.12 -16.67 8.63
C GLN A 87 -6.28 -16.83 9.90
N VAL A 88 -5.35 -17.80 9.92
CA VAL A 88 -4.42 -17.99 11.04
C VAL A 88 -3.40 -16.84 11.09
N LEU A 89 -2.91 -16.37 9.95
CA LEU A 89 -2.04 -15.19 9.88
C LEU A 89 -2.74 -13.92 10.42
N GLY A 90 -4.01 -13.70 10.07
CA GLY A 90 -4.80 -12.58 10.61
C GLY A 90 -4.91 -12.61 12.14
N LYS A 91 -5.02 -13.79 12.75
CA LYS A 91 -4.97 -13.91 14.22
C LYS A 91 -3.61 -13.54 14.80
N LEU A 92 -2.50 -13.76 14.07
CA LEU A 92 -1.18 -13.31 14.53
C LEU A 92 -1.07 -11.78 14.48
N GLU A 93 -1.61 -11.17 13.42
CA GLU A 93 -1.72 -9.72 13.27
C GLU A 93 -2.55 -9.11 14.39
N ASP A 94 -3.74 -9.65 14.68
CA ASP A 94 -4.62 -9.22 15.79
C ASP A 94 -3.91 -9.28 17.15
N ASN A 95 -3.02 -10.27 17.33
CA ASN A 95 -2.18 -10.40 18.51
C ASN A 95 -0.93 -9.50 18.49
N ASN A 96 -0.91 -8.49 17.61
CA ASN A 96 0.12 -7.47 17.49
C ASN A 96 1.52 -8.07 17.22
N VAL A 97 1.55 -9.02 16.27
CA VAL A 97 2.76 -9.63 15.69
C VAL A 97 2.89 -9.18 14.23
N PRO A 98 3.53 -8.03 13.97
CA PRO A 98 3.58 -7.44 12.62
C PRO A 98 4.57 -8.13 11.67
N ILE A 99 5.49 -8.94 12.21
CA ILE A 99 6.53 -9.66 11.47
C ILE A 99 6.73 -11.04 12.08
N SER A 100 6.98 -12.04 11.25
CA SER A 100 7.27 -13.42 11.64
C SER A 100 8.42 -13.99 10.81
N THR A 101 9.03 -15.07 11.29
CA THR A 101 10.03 -15.81 10.51
C THR A 101 9.38 -16.83 9.60
N THR A 102 9.99 -17.12 8.46
CA THR A 102 9.54 -18.22 7.57
C THR A 102 9.57 -19.56 8.28
N THR A 103 10.56 -19.82 9.15
CA THR A 103 10.59 -21.06 9.96
C THR A 103 9.34 -21.22 10.83
N ARG A 104 8.88 -20.14 11.49
CA ARG A 104 7.65 -20.19 12.29
C ARG A 104 6.43 -20.41 11.41
N LEU A 105 6.37 -19.73 10.26
CA LEU A 105 5.27 -19.87 9.31
C LEU A 105 5.22 -21.27 8.69
N SER A 106 6.38 -21.89 8.42
CA SER A 106 6.47 -23.29 7.96
C SER A 106 5.83 -24.26 8.94
N LYS A 107 6.10 -24.12 10.23
CA LYS A 107 5.48 -24.97 11.27
C LYS A 107 3.96 -24.79 11.33
N ILE A 108 3.46 -23.58 11.13
CA ILE A 108 2.03 -23.30 11.09
C ILE A 108 1.39 -23.89 9.83
N ALA A 109 2.02 -23.67 8.67
CA ALA A 109 1.56 -24.15 7.37
C ALA A 109 1.48 -25.68 7.30
N GLU A 110 2.46 -26.38 7.90
CA GLU A 110 2.52 -27.85 7.95
C GLU A 110 1.48 -28.47 8.90
N HIS A 111 0.90 -27.69 9.81
CA HIS A 111 -0.11 -28.21 10.75
C HIS A 111 -1.25 -28.93 10.00
N VAL A 112 -1.71 -30.05 10.54
CA VAL A 112 -2.67 -30.95 9.87
C VAL A 112 -3.96 -30.26 9.42
N ASP A 113 -4.41 -29.25 10.17
CA ASP A 113 -5.61 -28.48 9.85
C ASP A 113 -5.43 -27.53 8.65
N ILE A 114 -4.18 -27.22 8.26
CA ILE A 114 -3.85 -26.37 7.11
C ILE A 114 -3.31 -27.23 5.96
N GLY A 115 -2.30 -28.06 6.21
CA GLY A 115 -1.78 -29.02 5.23
C GLY A 115 -1.07 -28.38 4.02
N ILE A 116 -0.34 -27.28 4.23
CA ILE A 116 0.53 -26.67 3.21
C ILE A 116 1.94 -27.23 3.39
N PRO A 117 2.48 -28.00 2.42
CA PRO A 117 3.84 -28.52 2.50
C PRO A 117 4.89 -27.39 2.39
N PRO A 118 5.74 -27.15 3.40
CA PRO A 118 6.64 -25.99 3.41
C PRO A 118 7.63 -25.96 2.23
N GLU A 119 8.25 -27.09 1.92
CA GLU A 119 9.30 -27.18 0.88
C GLU A 119 8.75 -27.02 -0.55
N LYS A 120 7.46 -27.27 -0.76
CA LYS A 120 6.86 -27.32 -2.10
C LYS A 120 5.97 -26.12 -2.40
N GLU A 121 5.26 -25.62 -1.40
CA GLU A 121 4.09 -24.78 -1.65
C GLU A 121 4.05 -23.50 -0.81
N LEU A 122 4.65 -23.48 0.38
CA LEU A 122 4.60 -22.29 1.24
C LEU A 122 5.16 -21.06 0.53
N LYS A 123 6.25 -21.20 -0.21
CA LYS A 123 6.82 -20.09 -1.00
C LYS A 123 5.81 -19.51 -1.99
N GLN A 124 5.08 -20.36 -2.72
CA GLN A 124 4.06 -19.93 -3.68
C GLN A 124 2.89 -19.23 -2.97
N CYS A 125 2.49 -19.75 -1.81
CA CYS A 125 1.46 -19.16 -0.98
C CYS A 125 1.86 -17.77 -0.46
N LEU A 126 3.10 -17.62 0.05
CA LEU A 126 3.63 -16.33 0.50
C LEU A 126 3.75 -15.34 -0.67
N GLN A 127 4.20 -15.79 -1.84
CA GLN A 127 4.28 -14.95 -3.03
C GLN A 127 2.89 -14.49 -3.49
N TYR A 128 1.89 -15.37 -3.45
CA TYR A 128 0.51 -15.01 -3.77
C TYR A 128 -0.02 -13.90 -2.84
N PHE A 129 0.24 -14.01 -1.53
CA PHE A 129 -0.15 -12.98 -0.56
C PHE A 129 0.68 -11.70 -0.66
N HIS A 130 1.93 -11.79 -1.12
CA HIS A 130 2.72 -10.62 -1.46
C HIS A 130 2.15 -9.87 -2.66
N ASP A 131 1.85 -10.59 -3.75
CA ASP A 131 1.31 -10.02 -4.98
C ASP A 131 -0.02 -9.29 -4.78
N ASN A 132 -0.85 -9.75 -3.84
CA ASN A 132 -2.13 -9.12 -3.52
C ASN A 132 -2.06 -8.13 -2.35
N GLY A 133 -0.89 -7.93 -1.75
CA GLY A 133 -0.65 -6.97 -0.68
C GLY A 133 -1.21 -7.37 0.70
N THR A 134 -1.57 -8.64 0.91
CA THR A 134 -1.98 -9.14 2.24
C THR A 134 -0.81 -9.15 3.22
N LEU A 135 0.39 -9.48 2.74
CA LEU A 135 1.64 -9.46 3.51
C LEU A 135 2.79 -9.00 2.62
N ILE A 136 4.00 -8.84 3.17
CA ILE A 136 5.20 -8.55 2.38
C ILE A 136 6.23 -9.65 2.63
N TYR A 137 6.66 -10.28 1.53
CA TYR A 137 7.67 -11.32 1.50
C TYR A 137 8.69 -10.98 0.41
N PHE A 138 9.96 -11.29 0.69
CA PHE A 138 11.11 -11.00 -0.15
C PHE A 138 11.83 -12.32 -0.44
N GLU A 139 12.21 -12.59 -1.68
CA GLU A 139 12.92 -13.82 -2.04
C GLU A 139 14.46 -13.70 -1.88
N GLU A 140 14.94 -12.48 -1.67
CA GLU A 140 16.34 -12.14 -1.51
C GLU A 140 16.97 -12.86 -0.32
N GLU A 141 18.18 -13.38 -0.46
CA GLU A 141 18.80 -14.25 0.56
C GLU A 141 18.87 -13.62 1.96
N ASN A 142 19.04 -12.31 2.03
CA ASN A 142 19.16 -11.57 3.29
C ASN A 142 17.80 -11.24 3.94
N LEU A 143 16.69 -11.43 3.20
CA LEU A 143 15.35 -11.02 3.62
C LEU A 143 14.34 -12.18 3.66
N LYS A 144 14.61 -13.29 2.95
CA LYS A 144 13.73 -14.46 2.83
C LYS A 144 13.36 -15.12 4.14
N ASP A 145 14.09 -14.86 5.22
CA ASP A 145 13.79 -15.41 6.54
C ASP A 145 12.67 -14.67 7.25
N TYR A 146 12.28 -13.48 6.77
CA TYR A 146 11.31 -12.60 7.40
C TYR A 146 10.09 -12.38 6.50
N VAL A 147 8.92 -12.40 7.13
CA VAL A 147 7.64 -12.09 6.50
C VAL A 147 6.95 -11.01 7.32
N ILE A 148 6.68 -9.87 6.70
CA ILE A 148 5.92 -8.79 7.31
C ILE A 148 4.44 -9.14 7.14
N LEU A 149 3.79 -9.46 8.25
CA LEU A 149 2.37 -9.82 8.29
C LEU A 149 1.45 -8.61 8.25
N ASP A 150 1.92 -7.45 8.71
CA ASP A 150 1.18 -6.19 8.68
C ASP A 150 1.88 -5.17 7.76
N PRO A 151 1.42 -5.01 6.50
CA PRO A 151 1.96 -4.01 5.59
C PRO A 151 1.84 -2.57 6.12
N LYS A 152 0.83 -2.24 6.93
CA LYS A 152 0.68 -0.88 7.51
C LYS A 152 1.75 -0.61 8.54
N TRP A 153 2.11 -1.61 9.35
CA TRP A 153 3.24 -1.51 10.27
C TRP A 153 4.54 -1.15 9.52
N PHE A 154 4.79 -1.78 8.37
CA PHE A 154 5.97 -1.49 7.55
C PHE A 154 5.95 -0.07 6.97
N VAL A 155 4.79 0.38 6.46
CA VAL A 155 4.62 1.76 6.01
C VAL A 155 4.86 2.76 7.15
N ASN A 156 4.38 2.46 8.35
CA ASN A 156 4.61 3.31 9.53
C ASN A 156 6.08 3.33 9.94
N ALA A 157 6.81 2.23 9.80
CA ALA A 157 8.25 2.19 10.04
C ALA A 157 8.98 3.16 9.09
N PHE A 158 8.67 3.12 7.79
CA PHE A 158 9.24 4.08 6.83
C PHE A 158 8.80 5.51 7.12
N ARG A 159 7.53 5.73 7.43
CA ARG A 159 7.01 7.04 7.80
C ARG A 159 7.80 7.64 8.96
N CYS A 160 8.12 6.83 9.97
CA CYS A 160 8.93 7.22 11.12
C CYS A 160 10.30 7.75 10.67
N LEU A 161 10.93 7.14 9.66
CA LEU A 161 12.24 7.55 9.14
C LEU A 161 12.18 8.77 8.22
N VAL A 162 11.12 8.91 7.40
CA VAL A 162 11.05 9.96 6.36
C VAL A 162 10.26 11.20 6.74
N SER A 163 9.30 11.09 7.68
CA SER A 163 8.33 12.16 7.97
C SER A 163 8.68 12.98 9.21
N ASP A 164 9.69 12.59 9.99
CA ASP A 164 10.04 13.31 11.22
C ASP A 164 10.96 14.50 10.92
N LYS A 165 10.35 15.53 10.31
CA LYS A 165 10.92 16.88 10.18
C LYS A 165 10.38 17.85 11.25
N THR A 166 9.76 17.34 12.30
CA THR A 166 9.17 18.13 13.38
C THR A 166 9.81 17.64 14.68
N GLU A 167 10.78 18.30 15.29
CA GLU A 167 11.10 19.71 15.40
C GLU A 167 12.64 19.83 15.47
N PRO A 168 13.24 20.99 15.14
CA PRO A 168 14.63 21.27 15.42
C PRO A 168 14.80 21.46 16.94
N THR A 169 14.63 20.39 17.73
CA THR A 169 15.06 20.39 19.12
C THR A 169 16.57 20.19 19.13
N MET A 170 17.31 21.25 18.76
CA MET A 170 18.68 21.56 19.20
C MET A 170 19.67 20.39 19.36
N ASP A 171 19.56 19.30 18.61
CA ASP A 171 20.56 18.24 18.66
C ASP A 171 21.36 18.29 17.36
N ASP A 172 22.41 19.10 17.46
CA ASP A 172 23.54 19.27 16.56
C ASP A 172 24.35 17.96 16.41
N SER A 173 23.68 16.81 16.51
CA SER A 173 24.30 15.50 16.50
C SER A 173 24.91 15.25 15.13
N ASP A 174 26.09 14.66 15.13
CA ASP A 174 26.82 14.36 13.89
C ASP A 174 25.98 13.50 12.94
N ASP A 175 25.10 12.63 13.48
CA ASP A 175 24.18 11.78 12.72
C ASP A 175 23.17 12.60 11.89
N TRP A 176 22.59 13.67 12.46
CA TRP A 176 21.66 14.54 11.72
C TRP A 176 22.37 15.41 10.68
N LYS A 177 23.62 15.82 10.95
CA LYS A 177 24.46 16.52 9.97
C LYS A 177 24.78 15.62 8.80
N THR A 178 25.24 14.39 9.06
CA THR A 178 25.48 13.38 8.03
C THR A 178 24.23 13.14 7.18
N LEU A 179 23.07 12.91 7.78
CA LEU A 179 21.83 12.72 7.02
C LEU A 179 21.49 13.94 6.14
N THR A 180 21.69 15.16 6.64
CA THR A 180 21.36 16.40 5.91
C THR A 180 22.34 16.66 4.76
N GLU A 181 23.63 16.39 4.98
CA GLU A 181 24.71 16.68 4.02
C GLU A 181 24.86 15.58 2.96
N THR A 182 24.69 14.30 3.32
CA THR A 182 24.96 13.16 2.44
C THR A 182 23.72 12.35 2.09
N GLY A 183 22.63 12.48 2.85
CA GLY A 183 21.45 11.62 2.73
C GLY A 183 21.63 10.24 3.40
N GLU A 184 22.74 10.02 4.11
CA GLU A 184 23.01 8.75 4.80
C GLU A 184 22.28 8.68 6.14
N LEU A 185 21.55 7.59 6.34
CA LEU A 185 20.79 7.33 7.56
C LEU A 185 21.56 6.34 8.45
N THR A 186 22.06 6.78 9.59
CA THR A 186 22.87 5.95 10.49
C THR A 186 22.00 5.01 11.35
N ASP A 187 22.53 3.84 11.71
CA ASP A 187 21.83 2.86 12.57
C ASP A 187 21.40 3.45 13.93
N LYS A 188 22.20 4.37 14.46
CA LYS A 188 21.88 5.10 15.69
C LYS A 188 20.65 5.98 15.49
N LEU A 189 20.60 6.75 14.41
CA LEU A 189 19.47 7.60 14.09
C LEU A 189 18.19 6.79 13.83
N ILE A 190 18.29 5.66 13.12
CA ILE A 190 17.17 4.69 12.95
C ILE A 190 16.67 4.22 14.31
N SER A 191 17.58 3.79 15.18
CA SER A 191 17.24 3.27 16.50
C SER A 191 16.56 4.33 17.37
N ASP A 192 17.10 5.56 17.38
CA ASP A 192 16.54 6.65 18.17
C ASP A 192 15.17 7.07 17.65
N GLN A 193 14.98 7.05 16.34
CA GLN A 193 13.71 7.35 15.70
C GLN A 193 12.64 6.29 16.03
N PHE A 194 13.00 5.01 15.94
CA PHE A 194 12.10 3.92 16.32
C PHE A 194 11.77 3.90 17.82
N LYS A 195 12.67 4.35 18.71
CA LYS A 195 12.38 4.47 20.15
C LYS A 195 11.28 5.49 20.46
N LYS A 196 11.08 6.52 19.62
CA LYS A 196 9.99 7.50 19.78
C LYS A 196 8.61 6.87 19.59
N GLU A 197 8.54 5.71 18.94
CA GLU A 197 7.31 4.96 18.64
C GLU A 197 7.25 3.62 19.39
N PRO A 198 7.28 3.60 20.74
CA PRO A 198 7.44 2.37 21.53
C PRO A 198 6.27 1.39 21.35
N LYS A 199 5.08 1.90 21.02
CA LYS A 199 3.89 1.07 20.75
C LYS A 199 3.98 0.29 19.44
N SER A 200 4.82 0.75 18.52
CA SER A 200 4.98 0.16 17.20
C SER A 200 5.91 -1.04 17.19
N LYS A 201 6.66 -1.31 18.27
CA LYS A 201 7.54 -2.50 18.40
C LYS A 201 8.53 -2.67 17.23
N PHE A 202 8.96 -1.57 16.60
CA PHE A 202 9.97 -1.59 15.54
C PHE A 202 11.28 -2.19 16.03
N LEU A 203 11.61 -1.89 17.29
CA LEU A 203 12.72 -2.51 18.01
C LEU A 203 12.16 -3.71 18.78
N ARG A 204 12.36 -4.93 18.28
CA ARG A 204 12.21 -6.14 19.09
C ARG A 204 13.58 -6.61 19.59
N THR A 205 13.70 -6.68 20.91
CA THR A 205 14.77 -7.33 21.67
C THR A 205 14.80 -8.84 21.41
N ASN A 206 15.88 -9.33 20.79
CA ASN A 206 16.58 -10.62 21.00
C ASN A 206 15.81 -11.91 21.37
N HIS A 207 14.53 -12.06 21.08
CA HIS A 207 13.80 -13.30 21.32
C HIS A 207 13.22 -13.85 20.03
N ILE A 208 14.13 -14.39 19.23
CA ILE A 208 13.84 -15.38 18.18
C ILE A 208 14.16 -16.74 18.81
N TYR A 209 13.12 -17.46 19.25
CA TYR A 209 13.14 -18.91 19.52
C TYR A 209 11.86 -19.52 18.98
#